data_AF-A0A7R7YJH1-F1
#
_entry.id   AF-A0A7R7YJH1-F1
#
_cell.length_a   1.000
_cell.length_b   1.000
_cell.length_c   1.000
_cell.angle_alpha   90.00
_cell.angle_beta   90.00
_cell.angle_gamma   90.00
#
_symmetry.space_group_name_H-M   'P 1'
#
loop_
_entity.id
_entity.type
_entity.pdbx_description
1 polymer ?
#
loop_
_entity_poly.entity_id
_entity_poly.type
_entity_poly.pdbx_seq_one_letter_code
_entity_poly.pdbx_strand_id
1 'polypeptide(L)'
;MRLGAFFTLGMLLVDGVDGLLASRLQNLAKDSRRAEEASRLLGWAVVAVALVLALAELGGGPRGLCPAPRPRPLRPPGLLEALRPEARMSHPYPPPRDKKGSRIGFTTGANAAAAAKAAALALLGEAPEVVDIWLPAGWRQPFRVFRLERKGDGVLVGMIKDAGDDPDVTHGAEIQAFVRFASEDRLEGGEGVGVVTKPGLGVPVGEPAINPVPRRMIWEAVREVTERPLAVTIAIPGGEELAKKTLNPRLGILGGLSVLGTTGVVKPYSTSAFRMSVVQAVGVARANGLLEIAATTGGKSERFAQRLLPHLPEMAFIEMGDFVGDVLRAARKVGVEVVRVVGMIGKISKMADGKTMTHAAGGEVNLSLLLSLLKEAGASPKALKEAEGAATARRFLEIALEEGLELFFVNLVRLAQEKLQAYIGERPFVSVALTDFDEGRCLAAWPDREVYRG
;
A
#
# COMPACT_ATOMS: atom_id res chain seq x y z
N MET A 1 -21.30 29.14 -14.34
CA MET A 1 -20.71 27.78 -14.28
C MET A 1 -19.47 27.59 -15.17
N ARG A 2 -19.47 28.02 -16.45
CA ARG A 2 -18.32 27.80 -17.36
C ARG A 2 -17.05 28.61 -17.01
N LEU A 3 -17.18 29.86 -16.59
CA LEU A 3 -16.01 30.70 -16.21
C LEU A 3 -15.24 30.16 -14.99
N GLY A 4 -15.97 29.60 -14.01
CA GLY A 4 -15.37 28.99 -12.81
C GLY A 4 -14.59 27.72 -13.12
N ALA A 5 -15.10 26.87 -14.02
CA ALA A 5 -14.40 25.66 -14.45
C ALA A 5 -13.11 25.97 -15.22
N PHE A 6 -13.08 27.02 -16.03
CA PHE A 6 -11.87 27.48 -16.72
C PHE A 6 -10.85 28.13 -15.76
N PHE A 7 -11.32 28.86 -14.74
CA PHE A 7 -10.43 29.42 -13.71
C PHE A 7 -9.78 28.31 -12.87
N THR A 8 -10.54 27.30 -12.47
CA THR A 8 -10.02 26.14 -11.73
C THR A 8 -9.08 25.28 -12.58
N LEU A 9 -9.39 25.08 -13.88
CA LEU A 9 -8.50 24.35 -14.80
C LEU A 9 -7.21 25.15 -15.10
N GLY A 10 -7.32 26.48 -15.19
CA GLY A 10 -6.18 27.39 -15.33
C GLY A 10 -5.27 27.35 -14.11
N MET A 11 -5.81 27.38 -12.89
CA MET A 11 -5.02 27.23 -11.67
C MET A 11 -4.37 25.84 -11.55
N LEU A 12 -5.07 24.76 -11.91
CA LEU A 12 -4.51 23.40 -11.91
C LEU A 12 -3.38 23.23 -12.93
N LEU A 13 -3.47 23.91 -14.08
CA LEU A 13 -2.40 23.93 -15.08
C LEU A 13 -1.22 24.79 -14.61
N VAL A 14 -1.46 25.93 -13.95
CA VAL A 14 -0.39 26.77 -13.38
C VAL A 14 0.33 26.03 -12.25
N ASP A 15 -0.37 25.46 -11.27
CA ASP A 15 0.23 24.70 -10.16
C ASP A 15 0.94 23.43 -10.64
N GLY A 16 0.38 22.74 -11.65
CA GLY A 16 0.97 21.55 -12.23
C GLY A 16 2.22 21.82 -13.07
N VAL A 17 2.25 22.95 -13.78
CA VAL A 17 3.41 23.39 -14.58
C VAL A 17 4.48 23.97 -13.65
N ASP A 18 4.13 24.74 -12.62
CA ASP A 18 5.05 25.26 -11.61
C ASP A 18 5.77 24.14 -10.85
N GLY A 19 5.04 23.08 -10.43
CA GLY A 19 5.65 21.94 -9.74
C GLY A 19 6.64 21.14 -10.61
N LEU A 20 6.32 20.95 -11.90
CA LEU A 20 7.16 20.16 -12.81
C LEU A 20 8.35 20.95 -13.37
N LEU A 21 8.17 22.24 -13.65
CA LEU A 21 9.25 23.13 -14.12
C LEU A 21 10.15 23.59 -12.99
N ALA A 22 9.65 23.87 -11.79
CA ALA A 22 10.51 24.19 -10.64
C ALA A 22 11.44 23.02 -10.32
N SER A 23 10.93 21.78 -10.39
CA SER A 23 11.73 20.56 -10.22
C SER A 23 12.81 20.39 -11.30
N ARG A 24 12.54 20.80 -12.55
CA ARG A 24 13.52 20.70 -13.65
C ARG A 24 14.51 21.87 -13.69
N LEU A 25 14.08 23.09 -13.32
CA LEU A 25 14.94 24.28 -13.25
C LEU A 25 15.87 24.24 -12.03
N GLN A 26 15.43 23.72 -10.88
CA GLN A 26 16.31 23.47 -9.73
C GLN A 26 17.40 22.43 -10.03
N ASN A 27 17.14 21.49 -10.94
CA ASN A 27 18.14 20.52 -11.38
C ASN A 27 19.11 21.05 -12.45
N LEU A 28 18.81 22.19 -13.10
CA LEU A 28 19.62 22.76 -14.18
C LEU A 28 20.36 24.06 -13.80
N ALA A 29 19.89 24.81 -12.80
CA ALA A 29 20.51 26.07 -12.39
C ALA A 29 21.31 25.93 -11.09
N LYS A 30 22.63 26.17 -11.15
CA LYS A 30 23.51 26.31 -9.97
C LYS A 30 23.26 27.59 -9.15
N ASP A 31 22.27 28.40 -9.52
CA ASP A 31 21.98 29.68 -8.89
C ASP A 31 20.46 29.88 -8.73
N SER A 32 19.98 29.83 -7.49
CA SER A 32 18.57 29.74 -7.11
C SER A 32 17.76 30.99 -7.48
N ARG A 33 18.39 32.17 -7.53
CA ARG A 33 17.71 33.43 -7.89
C ARG A 33 17.23 33.48 -9.33
N ARG A 34 18.03 32.97 -10.29
CA ARG A 34 17.67 32.97 -11.71
C ARG A 34 16.54 31.99 -12.03
N ALA A 35 16.46 30.87 -11.30
CA ALA A 35 15.37 29.91 -11.44
C ALA A 35 14.04 30.49 -10.97
N GLU A 36 14.06 31.28 -9.89
CA GLU A 36 12.87 31.94 -9.35
C GLU A 36 12.36 33.07 -10.26
N GLU A 37 13.27 33.87 -10.84
CA GLU A 37 12.92 34.89 -11.84
C GLU A 37 12.36 34.28 -13.13
N ALA A 38 12.93 33.17 -13.61
CA ALA A 38 12.44 32.46 -14.79
C ALA A 38 11.05 31.84 -14.58
N SER A 39 10.79 31.26 -13.40
CA SER A 39 9.47 30.74 -13.03
C SER A 39 8.43 31.85 -12.95
N ARG A 40 8.77 33.00 -12.36
CA ARG A 40 7.89 34.18 -12.32
C ARG A 40 7.54 34.71 -13.72
N LEU A 41 8.53 34.81 -14.61
CA LEU A 41 8.30 35.26 -15.99
C LEU A 41 7.40 34.30 -16.78
N LEU A 42 7.56 32.99 -16.59
CA LEU A 42 6.69 31.98 -17.19
C LEU A 42 5.25 32.06 -16.66
N GLY A 43 5.09 32.25 -15.35
CA GLY A 43 3.77 32.43 -14.72
C GLY A 43 3.01 33.61 -15.32
N TRP A 44 3.68 34.76 -15.50
CA TRP A 44 3.09 35.93 -16.14
C TRP A 44 2.76 35.71 -17.62
N ALA A 45 3.56 34.93 -18.36
CA ALA A 45 3.27 34.59 -19.76
C ALA A 45 2.00 33.73 -19.90
N VAL A 46 1.78 32.77 -19.00
CA VAL A 46 0.57 31.93 -18.98
C VAL A 46 -0.68 32.76 -18.68
N VAL A 47 -0.59 33.68 -17.71
CA VAL A 47 -1.69 34.61 -17.39
C VAL A 47 -2.03 35.50 -18.59
N ALA A 48 -1.02 36.02 -19.31
CA ALA A 48 -1.24 36.85 -20.48
C ALA A 48 -1.94 36.09 -21.62
N VAL A 49 -1.55 34.83 -21.89
CA VAL A 49 -2.21 33.99 -22.91
C VAL A 49 -3.66 33.68 -22.52
N ALA A 50 -3.93 33.37 -21.25
CA ALA A 50 -5.28 33.14 -20.76
C ALA A 50 -6.17 34.39 -20.90
N LEU A 51 -5.61 35.58 -20.65
CA LEU A 51 -6.32 36.85 -20.80
C LEU A 51 -6.67 37.16 -22.26
N VAL A 52 -5.75 36.87 -23.19
CA VAL A 52 -5.98 37.04 -24.65
C VAL A 52 -7.09 36.11 -25.14
N LEU A 53 -7.11 34.86 -24.68
CA LEU A 53 -8.16 33.90 -25.04
C LEU A 53 -9.54 34.30 -24.48
N ALA A 54 -9.58 34.80 -23.25
CA ALA A 54 -10.82 35.30 -22.65
C ALA A 54 -11.36 36.56 -23.35
N LEU A 55 -10.48 37.46 -23.79
CA LEU A 55 -10.85 38.66 -24.54
C LEU A 55 -11.32 38.32 -25.97
N ALA A 56 -10.78 37.27 -26.59
CA ALA A 56 -11.23 36.79 -27.90
C ALA A 56 -12.67 36.24 -27.87
N GLU A 57 -13.11 35.64 -26.76
CA GLU A 57 -14.50 35.18 -26.57
C GLU A 57 -15.50 36.33 -26.33
N LEU A 58 -15.04 37.46 -25.75
CA LEU A 58 -15.87 38.64 -25.52
C LEU A 58 -16.12 39.48 -26.78
N GLY A 59 -15.38 39.23 -27.88
CA GLY A 59 -15.52 39.95 -29.16
C GLY A 59 -16.55 39.36 -30.13
N GLY A 60 -17.23 38.26 -29.79
CA GLY A 60 -18.21 37.61 -30.67
C GLY A 60 -19.61 38.25 -30.58
N GLY A 61 -19.96 39.11 -31.56
CA GLY A 61 -21.28 39.75 -31.68
C GLY A 61 -22.48 38.78 -31.89
N PRO A 62 -23.72 39.28 -31.79
CA PRO A 62 -24.89 38.45 -31.50
C PRO A 62 -25.44 37.72 -32.73
N ARG A 63 -25.77 36.43 -32.59
CA ARG A 63 -26.56 35.67 -33.58
C ARG A 63 -27.80 35.05 -32.93
N GLY A 64 -28.94 35.64 -33.30
CA GLY A 64 -30.20 34.99 -33.71
C GLY A 64 -30.79 33.86 -32.86
N LEU A 65 -31.98 34.13 -32.30
CA LEU A 65 -32.94 33.14 -31.80
C LEU A 65 -33.30 32.07 -32.84
N CYS A 66 -33.37 30.80 -32.43
CA CYS A 66 -34.17 29.73 -33.06
C CYS A 66 -34.46 28.58 -32.06
N PRO A 67 -35.53 27.77 -32.27
CA PRO A 67 -36.44 27.32 -31.21
C PRO A 67 -36.17 25.93 -30.63
N ALA A 68 -36.93 25.60 -29.58
CA ALA A 68 -36.87 24.39 -28.74
C ALA A 68 -36.87 23.04 -29.50
N PRO A 69 -36.23 21.98 -28.95
CA PRO A 69 -36.07 20.71 -29.65
C PRO A 69 -37.33 19.82 -29.57
N ARG A 70 -37.68 19.19 -30.70
CA ARG A 70 -38.62 18.04 -30.78
C ARG A 70 -37.85 16.71 -30.58
N PRO A 71 -38.50 15.65 -30.07
CA PRO A 71 -37.83 14.37 -29.82
C PRO A 71 -37.52 13.62 -31.12
N ARG A 72 -36.34 12.97 -31.17
CA ARG A 72 -35.91 12.13 -32.30
C ARG A 72 -36.36 10.67 -32.13
N PRO A 73 -36.75 9.97 -33.22
CA PRO A 73 -37.07 8.56 -33.17
C PRO A 73 -35.81 7.69 -33.26
N LEU A 74 -35.83 6.56 -32.55
CA LEU A 74 -34.83 5.49 -32.63
C LEU A 74 -34.86 4.83 -34.02
N ARG A 75 -33.68 4.56 -34.60
CA ARG A 75 -33.51 3.67 -35.77
C ARG A 75 -32.40 2.64 -35.52
N PRO A 76 -32.52 1.43 -36.12
CA PRO A 76 -31.88 0.20 -35.66
C PRO A 76 -30.49 -0.05 -36.27
N PRO A 77 -29.73 -1.07 -35.81
CA PRO A 77 -28.36 -1.31 -36.24
C PRO A 77 -28.28 -2.23 -37.46
N GLY A 78 -27.38 -1.90 -38.39
CA GLY A 78 -26.89 -2.76 -39.47
C GLY A 78 -25.66 -2.06 -40.07
N LEU A 79 -24.44 -2.45 -39.71
CA LEU A 79 -23.62 -3.57 -40.17
C LEU A 79 -22.91 -3.28 -41.52
N LEU A 80 -21.60 -3.56 -41.48
CA LEU A 80 -20.53 -3.50 -42.50
C LEU A 80 -19.83 -2.13 -42.57
N GLU A 81 -18.71 -1.99 -41.85
CA GLU A 81 -17.33 -2.25 -42.35
C GLU A 81 -16.92 -1.18 -43.38
N ALA A 82 -15.82 -0.46 -43.28
CA ALA A 82 -14.47 -0.90 -42.93
C ALA A 82 -13.55 0.33 -42.76
N LEU A 83 -12.31 0.06 -42.34
CA LEU A 83 -11.09 0.88 -42.47
C LEU A 83 -10.70 1.75 -41.26
N ARG A 84 -10.13 1.10 -40.24
CA ARG A 84 -8.68 1.22 -39.97
C ARG A 84 -8.14 0.04 -39.14
N PRO A 85 -6.98 -0.53 -39.51
CA PRO A 85 -6.39 -1.70 -38.87
C PRO A 85 -5.52 -1.28 -37.67
N GLU A 86 -5.39 -2.19 -36.69
CA GLU A 86 -4.55 -2.09 -35.46
C GLU A 86 -5.20 -1.52 -34.19
N ALA A 87 -6.29 -2.14 -33.74
CA ALA A 87 -6.51 -2.38 -32.31
C ALA A 87 -7.12 -3.77 -32.15
N ARG A 88 -6.30 -4.81 -32.31
CA ARG A 88 -6.67 -6.18 -31.97
C ARG A 88 -6.98 -6.21 -30.47
N MET A 89 -8.26 -6.09 -30.09
CA MET A 89 -8.73 -6.57 -28.80
C MET A 89 -8.64 -8.10 -28.83
N SER A 90 -7.47 -8.61 -28.49
CA SER A 90 -7.25 -10.00 -28.12
C SER A 90 -6.65 -9.99 -26.71
N HIS A 91 -7.47 -10.14 -25.68
CA HIS A 91 -6.93 -10.60 -24.40
C HIS A 91 -7.36 -12.05 -24.19
N PRO A 92 -6.48 -13.03 -24.45
CA PRO A 92 -6.74 -14.38 -24.03
C PRO A 92 -6.64 -14.45 -22.50
N TYR A 93 -7.46 -15.29 -21.89
CA TYR A 93 -7.15 -15.90 -20.62
C TYR A 93 -5.79 -16.61 -20.80
N PRO A 94 -4.69 -16.07 -20.23
CA PRO A 94 -4.44 -15.90 -18.79
C PRO A 94 -4.24 -14.45 -18.30
N PRO A 95 -4.12 -14.23 -16.96
CA PRO A 95 -3.80 -12.93 -16.35
C PRO A 95 -2.55 -12.27 -16.95
N PRO A 96 -2.44 -10.93 -16.89
CA PRO A 96 -1.27 -10.22 -17.39
C PRO A 96 0.02 -10.71 -16.72
N ARG A 97 1.15 -10.57 -17.39
CA ARG A 97 2.46 -10.82 -16.78
C ARG A 97 3.07 -9.52 -16.29
N ASP A 98 3.79 -9.57 -15.19
CA ASP A 98 4.61 -8.45 -14.74
C ASP A 98 5.84 -8.28 -15.64
N LYS A 99 6.64 -7.24 -15.38
CA LYS A 99 7.86 -6.95 -16.19
C LYS A 99 8.89 -8.09 -16.15
N LYS A 100 8.83 -8.99 -15.18
CA LYS A 100 9.72 -10.15 -15.01
C LYS A 100 9.13 -11.43 -15.60
N GLY A 101 7.95 -11.36 -16.20
CA GLY A 101 7.28 -12.50 -16.82
C GLY A 101 6.45 -13.34 -15.84
N SER A 102 6.34 -12.98 -14.56
CA SER A 102 5.48 -13.69 -13.60
C SER A 102 4.01 -13.32 -13.81
N ARG A 103 3.08 -14.26 -13.69
CA ARG A 103 1.65 -13.99 -13.80
C ARG A 103 1.18 -13.12 -12.64
N ILE A 104 0.51 -12.01 -12.93
CA ILE A 104 -0.19 -11.23 -11.92
C ILE A 104 -1.52 -11.91 -11.58
N GLY A 105 -1.98 -11.74 -10.34
CA GLY A 105 -3.30 -12.15 -9.92
C GLY A 105 -4.23 -10.97 -9.67
N PHE A 106 -5.38 -11.28 -9.09
CA PHE A 106 -6.41 -10.32 -8.71
C PHE A 106 -6.77 -10.46 -7.24
N THR A 107 -6.95 -9.31 -6.61
CA THR A 107 -7.18 -9.21 -5.16
C THR A 107 -8.54 -9.79 -4.76
N THR A 108 -8.74 -10.09 -3.47
CA THR A 108 -10.06 -10.45 -2.93
C THR A 108 -11.10 -9.38 -3.24
N GLY A 109 -10.75 -8.09 -3.14
CA GLY A 109 -11.65 -6.98 -3.48
C GLY A 109 -12.05 -6.95 -4.95
N ALA A 110 -11.14 -7.25 -5.88
CA ALA A 110 -11.46 -7.31 -7.30
C ALA A 110 -12.43 -8.46 -7.62
N ASN A 111 -12.20 -9.64 -7.06
CA ASN A 111 -13.10 -10.78 -7.22
C ASN A 111 -14.48 -10.51 -6.59
N ALA A 112 -14.53 -9.87 -5.42
CA ALA A 112 -15.79 -9.47 -4.78
C ALA A 112 -16.59 -8.47 -5.63
N ALA A 113 -15.93 -7.46 -6.20
CA ALA A 113 -16.58 -6.49 -7.08
C ALA A 113 -17.10 -7.14 -8.37
N ALA A 114 -16.32 -8.04 -8.97
CA ALA A 114 -16.76 -8.80 -10.15
C ALA A 114 -17.96 -9.70 -9.82
N ALA A 115 -17.91 -10.43 -8.69
CA ALA A 115 -19.03 -11.26 -8.24
C ALA A 115 -20.30 -10.43 -8.04
N ALA A 116 -20.19 -9.27 -7.38
CA ALA A 116 -21.32 -8.38 -7.13
C ALA A 116 -21.93 -7.84 -8.45
N LYS A 117 -21.09 -7.44 -9.41
CA LYS A 117 -21.56 -7.00 -10.73
C LYS A 117 -22.29 -8.11 -11.48
N ALA A 118 -21.73 -9.31 -11.52
CA ALA A 118 -22.37 -10.46 -12.16
C ALA A 118 -23.71 -10.82 -11.50
N ALA A 119 -23.78 -10.78 -10.16
CA ALA A 119 -25.03 -11.02 -9.44
C ALA A 119 -26.07 -9.93 -9.72
N ALA A 120 -25.67 -8.65 -9.83
CA ALA A 120 -26.55 -7.56 -10.20
C ALA A 120 -27.10 -7.69 -11.63
N LEU A 121 -26.27 -8.05 -12.61
CA LEU A 121 -26.71 -8.35 -13.99
C LEU A 121 -27.72 -9.51 -13.98
N ALA A 122 -27.41 -10.57 -13.24
CA ALA A 122 -28.28 -11.73 -13.14
C ALA A 122 -29.63 -11.42 -12.46
N LEU A 123 -29.63 -10.51 -11.49
CA LEU A 123 -30.84 -10.00 -10.85
C LEU A 123 -31.77 -9.29 -11.85
N LEU A 124 -31.22 -8.66 -12.90
CA LEU A 124 -31.96 -8.02 -13.98
C LEU A 124 -32.37 -8.99 -15.11
N GLY A 125 -32.07 -10.29 -14.98
CA GLY A 125 -32.48 -11.32 -15.93
C GLY A 125 -31.37 -11.79 -16.86
N GLU A 126 -30.16 -11.24 -16.76
CA GLU A 126 -29.01 -11.71 -17.55
C GLU A 126 -28.40 -12.99 -16.93
N ALA A 127 -27.49 -13.64 -17.67
CA ALA A 127 -26.73 -14.79 -17.17
C ALA A 127 -25.28 -14.69 -17.68
N PRO A 128 -24.48 -13.76 -17.15
CA PRO A 128 -23.14 -13.52 -17.68
C PRO A 128 -22.20 -14.69 -17.34
N GLU A 129 -21.48 -15.19 -18.34
CA GLU A 129 -20.36 -16.13 -18.12
C GLU A 129 -19.06 -15.38 -17.76
N VAL A 130 -18.94 -14.14 -18.21
CA VAL A 130 -17.81 -13.25 -17.97
C VAL A 130 -18.33 -11.86 -17.69
N VAL A 131 -17.75 -11.19 -16.70
CA VAL A 131 -17.97 -9.77 -16.42
C VAL A 131 -16.64 -9.06 -16.29
N ASP A 132 -16.59 -7.79 -16.62
CA ASP A 132 -15.42 -6.97 -16.44
C ASP A 132 -15.67 -5.81 -15.47
N ILE A 133 -14.62 -5.40 -14.74
CA ILE A 133 -14.68 -4.27 -13.81
C ILE A 133 -13.48 -3.35 -14.02
N TRP A 134 -13.64 -2.06 -13.69
CA TRP A 134 -12.51 -1.16 -13.56
C TRP A 134 -11.68 -1.50 -12.32
N LEU A 135 -10.38 -1.72 -12.51
CA LEU A 135 -9.43 -1.85 -11.41
C LEU A 135 -8.83 -0.48 -11.09
N PRO A 136 -8.53 -0.17 -9.81
CA PRO A 136 -7.79 1.03 -9.45
C PRO A 136 -6.39 1.13 -10.09
N ALA A 137 -5.87 0.01 -10.61
CA ALA A 137 -4.65 -0.02 -11.42
C ALA A 137 -4.80 0.66 -12.80
N GLY A 138 -6.01 1.05 -13.20
CA GLY A 138 -6.27 1.90 -14.36
C GLY A 138 -6.71 1.16 -15.63
N TRP A 139 -7.11 -0.11 -15.54
CA TRP A 139 -7.63 -0.88 -16.67
C TRP A 139 -8.89 -1.69 -16.31
N ARG A 140 -9.63 -2.12 -17.34
CA ARG A 140 -10.77 -3.04 -17.19
C ARG A 140 -10.30 -4.48 -17.25
N GLN A 141 -10.68 -5.27 -16.26
CA GLN A 141 -10.29 -6.66 -16.16
C GLN A 141 -11.50 -7.59 -16.28
N PRO A 142 -11.51 -8.56 -17.21
CA PRO A 142 -12.53 -9.60 -17.25
C PRO A 142 -12.30 -10.67 -16.17
N PHE A 143 -13.40 -11.16 -15.61
CA PHE A 143 -13.49 -12.23 -14.61
C PHE A 143 -14.53 -13.25 -15.08
N ARG A 144 -14.16 -14.54 -15.05
CA ARG A 144 -15.07 -15.63 -15.40
C ARG A 144 -15.92 -16.01 -14.19
N VAL A 145 -17.23 -16.05 -14.39
CA VAL A 145 -18.18 -16.52 -13.37
C VAL A 145 -17.93 -18.00 -13.14
N PHE A 146 -17.61 -18.37 -11.90
CA PHE A 146 -17.45 -19.76 -11.50
C PHE A 146 -18.80 -20.40 -11.20
N ARG A 147 -19.69 -19.63 -10.56
CA ARG A 147 -21.00 -20.11 -10.11
C ARG A 147 -22.02 -18.99 -10.13
N LEU A 148 -23.24 -19.31 -10.53
CA LEU A 148 -24.38 -18.40 -10.51
C LEU A 148 -25.62 -19.18 -10.10
N GLU A 149 -26.25 -18.77 -9.00
CA GLU A 149 -27.41 -19.44 -8.41
C GLU A 149 -28.46 -18.40 -8.01
N ARG A 150 -29.70 -18.53 -8.51
CA ARG A 150 -30.83 -17.76 -7.97
C ARG A 150 -31.22 -18.33 -6.61
N LYS A 151 -31.31 -17.48 -5.58
CA LYS A 151 -31.70 -17.87 -4.21
C LYS A 151 -32.72 -16.89 -3.67
N GLY A 152 -33.97 -17.34 -3.54
CA GLY A 152 -35.07 -16.52 -3.05
C GLY A 152 -35.26 -15.25 -3.89
N ASP A 153 -35.14 -14.09 -3.24
CA ASP A 153 -35.27 -12.76 -3.82
C ASP A 153 -33.96 -12.21 -4.42
N GLY A 154 -32.89 -13.00 -4.45
CA GLY A 154 -31.56 -12.58 -4.89
C GLY A 154 -30.82 -13.58 -5.77
N VAL A 155 -29.60 -13.21 -6.11
CA VAL A 155 -28.66 -14.04 -6.89
C VAL A 155 -27.33 -14.13 -6.17
N LEU A 156 -26.83 -15.35 -6.01
CA LEU A 156 -25.49 -15.64 -5.53
C LEU A 156 -24.58 -15.89 -6.72
N VAL A 157 -23.44 -15.20 -6.76
CA VAL A 157 -22.38 -15.44 -7.74
C VAL A 157 -21.06 -15.69 -7.03
N GLY A 158 -20.32 -16.70 -7.49
CA GLY A 158 -18.97 -17.04 -7.04
C GLY A 158 -17.91 -16.78 -8.10
N MET A 159 -16.75 -16.32 -7.67
CA MET A 159 -15.52 -16.14 -8.46
C MET A 159 -14.37 -16.90 -7.80
N ILE A 160 -13.55 -17.64 -8.57
CA ILE A 160 -12.34 -18.27 -8.01
C ILE A 160 -11.18 -17.29 -8.08
N LYS A 161 -10.60 -16.96 -6.92
CA LYS A 161 -9.49 -16.02 -6.83
C LYS A 161 -8.21 -16.61 -7.43
N ASP A 162 -7.78 -16.06 -8.56
CA ASP A 162 -6.46 -16.31 -9.12
C ASP A 162 -5.45 -15.27 -8.58
N ALA A 163 -4.43 -15.72 -7.84
CA ALA A 163 -3.39 -14.87 -7.24
C ALA A 163 -2.16 -14.74 -8.15
N GLY A 164 -2.19 -15.32 -9.35
CA GLY A 164 -1.03 -15.38 -10.22
C GLY A 164 0.02 -16.33 -9.64
N ASP A 165 1.29 -15.94 -9.72
CA ASP A 165 2.41 -16.70 -9.15
C ASP A 165 2.74 -16.28 -7.70
N ASP A 166 1.88 -15.48 -7.05
CA ASP A 166 2.05 -15.09 -5.65
C ASP A 166 1.67 -16.24 -4.71
N PRO A 167 2.48 -16.57 -3.68
CA PRO A 167 2.15 -17.57 -2.67
C PRO A 167 1.10 -17.03 -1.66
N ASP A 168 -0.05 -16.59 -2.18
CA ASP A 168 -1.16 -16.02 -1.42
C ASP A 168 -2.04 -17.13 -0.84
N VAL A 169 -2.26 -17.11 0.48
CA VAL A 169 -3.10 -18.10 1.18
C VAL A 169 -4.55 -18.13 0.71
N THR A 170 -5.02 -17.05 0.07
CA THR A 170 -6.37 -16.92 -0.48
C THR A 170 -6.43 -17.25 -1.97
N HIS A 171 -5.34 -17.77 -2.56
CA HIS A 171 -5.37 -18.32 -3.91
C HIS A 171 -6.30 -19.54 -4.00
N GLY A 172 -7.12 -19.60 -5.05
CA GLY A 172 -8.09 -20.68 -5.26
C GLY A 172 -9.35 -20.58 -4.40
N ALA A 173 -9.41 -19.63 -3.45
CA ALA A 173 -10.60 -19.40 -2.65
C ALA A 173 -11.76 -18.89 -3.52
N GLU A 174 -12.97 -19.38 -3.25
CA GLU A 174 -14.19 -18.84 -3.85
C GLU A 174 -14.59 -17.55 -3.12
N ILE A 175 -14.74 -16.47 -3.87
CA ILE A 175 -15.26 -15.19 -3.39
C ILE A 175 -16.69 -15.05 -3.91
N GLN A 176 -17.64 -14.97 -2.98
CA GLN A 176 -19.06 -14.93 -3.30
C GLN A 176 -19.63 -13.53 -3.07
N ALA A 177 -20.60 -13.16 -3.90
CA ALA A 177 -21.50 -12.04 -3.65
C ALA A 177 -22.95 -12.52 -3.79
N PHE A 178 -23.76 -12.30 -2.77
CA PHE A 178 -25.20 -12.43 -2.84
C PHE A 178 -25.82 -11.04 -2.97
N VAL A 179 -26.60 -10.82 -4.04
CA VAL A 179 -27.17 -9.51 -4.36
C VAL A 179 -28.68 -9.62 -4.53
N ARG A 180 -29.40 -8.69 -3.91
CA ARG A 180 -30.86 -8.54 -4.01
C ARG A 180 -31.26 -7.07 -3.98
N PHE A 181 -32.46 -6.75 -4.45
CA PHE A 181 -33.00 -5.39 -4.31
C PHE A 181 -33.26 -5.06 -2.84
N ALA A 182 -33.08 -3.80 -2.48
CA ALA A 182 -33.32 -3.29 -1.15
C ALA A 182 -33.99 -1.91 -1.20
N SER A 183 -34.42 -1.42 -0.04
CA SER A 183 -34.87 -0.04 0.15
C SER A 183 -33.72 0.97 0.16
N GLU A 184 -32.54 0.53 0.58
CA GLU A 184 -31.31 1.31 0.68
C GLU A 184 -30.09 0.43 0.39
N ASP A 185 -28.99 1.06 -0.01
CA ASP A 185 -27.73 0.37 -0.26
C ASP A 185 -27.13 -0.17 1.02
N ARG A 186 -26.82 -1.46 1.04
CA ARG A 186 -26.15 -2.11 2.17
C ARG A 186 -25.06 -3.03 1.68
N LEU A 187 -23.92 -2.97 2.37
CA LEU A 187 -22.79 -3.86 2.13
C LEU A 187 -22.52 -4.65 3.41
N GLU A 188 -22.72 -5.95 3.32
CA GLU A 188 -22.69 -6.88 4.45
C GLU A 188 -21.57 -7.92 4.26
N GLY A 189 -21.08 -8.47 5.36
CA GLY A 189 -20.20 -9.63 5.36
C GLY A 189 -20.99 -10.89 5.72
N GLY A 190 -20.82 -11.94 4.92
CA GLY A 190 -21.31 -13.28 5.18
C GLY A 190 -20.21 -14.19 5.72
N GLU A 191 -20.42 -15.50 5.54
CA GLU A 191 -19.48 -16.54 5.99
C GLU A 191 -18.03 -16.23 5.57
N GLY A 192 -17.10 -16.38 6.51
CA GLY A 192 -15.66 -16.27 6.28
C GLY A 192 -15.13 -14.88 5.93
N VAL A 193 -15.98 -13.84 5.94
CA VAL A 193 -15.53 -12.44 6.01
C VAL A 193 -15.41 -12.05 7.47
N GLY A 194 -14.24 -11.56 7.86
CA GLY A 194 -13.98 -11.20 9.25
C GLY A 194 -14.74 -9.96 9.70
N VAL A 195 -14.91 -9.80 11.00
CA VAL A 195 -15.50 -8.62 11.64
C VAL A 195 -14.38 -7.81 12.31
N VAL A 196 -14.43 -6.49 12.12
CA VAL A 196 -13.49 -5.57 12.73
C VAL A 196 -13.84 -5.39 14.20
N THR A 197 -12.92 -5.79 15.09
CA THR A 197 -13.07 -5.70 16.55
C THR A 197 -12.18 -4.63 17.18
N LYS A 198 -11.24 -4.08 16.40
CA LYS A 198 -10.33 -3.02 16.83
C LYS A 198 -10.37 -1.85 15.85
N PRO A 199 -10.25 -0.60 16.33
CA PRO A 199 -10.17 0.56 15.44
C PRO A 199 -8.83 0.59 14.69
N GLY A 200 -8.74 1.41 13.64
CA GLY A 200 -7.48 1.72 12.92
C GLY A 200 -7.34 1.09 11.53
N LEU A 201 -8.30 0.27 11.09
CA LEU A 201 -8.28 -0.41 9.78
C LEU A 201 -8.97 0.38 8.65
N GLY A 202 -9.48 1.58 8.94
CA GLY A 202 -10.29 2.36 8.00
C GLY A 202 -11.71 1.80 7.79
N VAL A 203 -12.11 0.86 8.65
CA VAL A 203 -13.44 0.26 8.72
C VAL A 203 -13.90 0.36 10.19
N PRO A 204 -15.15 0.77 10.46
CA PRO A 204 -15.66 0.88 11.84
C PRO A 204 -15.63 -0.45 12.60
N VAL A 205 -15.59 -0.39 13.93
CA VAL A 205 -15.72 -1.58 14.78
C VAL A 205 -17.15 -2.13 14.67
N GLY A 206 -17.28 -3.46 14.60
CA GLY A 206 -18.53 -4.18 14.38
C GLY A 206 -18.88 -4.41 12.90
N GLU A 207 -18.19 -3.73 11.98
CA GLU A 207 -18.43 -3.86 10.54
C GLU A 207 -17.65 -5.03 9.92
N PRO A 208 -18.12 -5.57 8.77
CA PRO A 208 -17.37 -6.54 8.00
C PRO A 208 -16.07 -5.93 7.48
N ALA A 209 -14.99 -6.72 7.52
CA ALA A 209 -13.61 -6.39 7.14
C ALA A 209 -13.45 -6.24 5.62
N ILE A 210 -14.28 -5.41 5.01
CA ILE A 210 -14.23 -5.00 3.61
C ILE A 210 -13.63 -3.61 3.58
N ASN A 211 -12.38 -3.50 3.11
CA ASN A 211 -11.61 -2.26 3.17
C ASN A 211 -12.17 -1.18 2.23
N PRO A 212 -11.84 0.11 2.45
CA PRO A 212 -12.42 1.22 1.68
C PRO A 212 -12.31 1.11 0.15
N VAL A 213 -11.15 0.66 -0.37
CA VAL A 213 -10.97 0.49 -1.82
C VAL A 213 -11.85 -0.63 -2.37
N PRO A 214 -11.88 -1.85 -1.79
CA PRO A 214 -12.85 -2.88 -2.18
C PRO A 214 -14.31 -2.43 -2.07
N ARG A 215 -14.71 -1.70 -1.02
CA ARG A 215 -16.07 -1.14 -0.90
C ARG A 215 -16.40 -0.25 -2.10
N ARG A 216 -15.48 0.66 -2.45
CA ARG A 216 -15.61 1.53 -3.64
C ARG A 216 -15.70 0.71 -4.93
N MET A 217 -14.83 -0.28 -5.12
CA MET A 217 -14.84 -1.13 -6.31
C MET A 217 -16.16 -1.89 -6.48
N ILE A 218 -16.71 -2.44 -5.40
CA ILE A 218 -18.00 -3.14 -5.41
C ILE A 218 -19.10 -2.19 -5.86
N TRP A 219 -19.18 -1.00 -5.25
CA TRP A 219 -20.22 -0.02 -5.58
C TRP A 219 -20.08 0.53 -7.00
N GLU A 220 -18.87 0.86 -7.45
CA GLU A 220 -18.62 1.26 -8.84
C GLU A 220 -19.07 0.17 -9.83
N ALA A 221 -18.75 -1.09 -9.54
CA ALA A 221 -19.07 -2.21 -10.42
C ALA A 221 -20.58 -2.49 -10.52
N VAL A 222 -21.34 -2.41 -9.42
CA VAL A 222 -22.81 -2.60 -9.46
C VAL A 222 -23.55 -1.38 -10.02
N ARG A 223 -22.98 -0.17 -9.88
CA ARG A 223 -23.55 1.06 -10.47
C ARG A 223 -23.40 1.13 -11.98
N GLU A 224 -22.45 0.40 -12.57
CA GLU A 224 -22.44 0.16 -14.03
C GLU A 224 -23.70 -0.60 -14.51
N VAL A 225 -24.42 -1.27 -13.60
CA VAL A 225 -25.56 -2.15 -13.94
C VAL A 225 -26.90 -1.52 -13.57
N THR A 226 -27.01 -0.92 -12.38
CA THR A 226 -28.27 -0.35 -11.91
C THR A 226 -28.07 0.75 -10.88
N GLU A 227 -28.96 1.75 -10.91
CA GLU A 227 -29.08 2.79 -9.87
C GLU A 227 -30.04 2.39 -8.74
N ARG A 228 -30.74 1.25 -8.88
CA ARG A 228 -31.67 0.79 -7.83
C ARG A 228 -30.87 0.40 -6.57
N PRO A 229 -31.43 0.63 -5.37
CA PRO A 229 -30.73 0.24 -4.14
C PRO A 229 -30.57 -1.28 -4.03
N LEU A 230 -29.41 -1.71 -3.56
CA LEU A 230 -29.03 -3.13 -3.46
C LEU A 230 -28.53 -3.47 -2.06
N ALA A 231 -28.90 -4.67 -1.58
CA ALA A 231 -28.17 -5.32 -0.50
C ALA A 231 -27.15 -6.29 -1.13
N VAL A 232 -25.87 -6.07 -0.83
CA VAL A 232 -24.74 -6.88 -1.31
C VAL A 232 -24.07 -7.54 -0.11
N THR A 233 -24.11 -8.87 -0.05
CA THR A 233 -23.43 -9.64 1.00
C THR A 233 -22.23 -10.35 0.38
N ILE A 234 -21.02 -10.07 0.89
CA ILE A 234 -19.79 -10.74 0.42
C ILE A 234 -19.46 -11.89 1.37
N ALA A 235 -19.17 -13.07 0.83
CA ALA A 235 -18.79 -14.26 1.59
C ALA A 235 -17.56 -14.95 0.99
N ILE A 236 -16.80 -15.66 1.83
CA ILE A 236 -15.62 -16.43 1.46
C ILE A 236 -15.71 -17.77 2.20
N PRO A 237 -16.32 -18.82 1.61
CA PRO A 237 -16.42 -20.12 2.26
C PRO A 237 -15.06 -20.64 2.73
N GLY A 238 -15.00 -21.16 3.95
CA GLY A 238 -13.74 -21.58 4.58
C GLY A 238 -12.79 -20.42 4.92
N GLY A 239 -13.22 -19.17 4.77
CA GLY A 239 -12.43 -17.98 5.05
C GLY A 239 -11.98 -17.86 6.51
N GLU A 240 -12.75 -18.38 7.46
CA GLU A 240 -12.33 -18.43 8.87
C GLU A 240 -11.06 -19.26 9.09
N GLU A 241 -10.97 -20.44 8.47
CA GLU A 241 -9.78 -21.30 8.58
C GLU A 241 -8.58 -20.68 7.86
N LEU A 242 -8.81 -20.05 6.70
CA LEU A 242 -7.75 -19.33 5.99
C LEU A 242 -7.23 -18.14 6.81
N ALA A 243 -8.11 -17.43 7.51
CA ALA A 243 -7.74 -16.26 8.31
C ALA A 243 -6.77 -16.59 9.45
N LYS A 244 -6.82 -17.80 10.01
CA LYS A 244 -5.87 -18.27 11.05
C LYS A 244 -4.41 -18.26 10.58
N LYS A 245 -4.18 -18.30 9.26
CA LYS A 245 -2.86 -18.25 8.62
C LYS A 245 -2.43 -16.84 8.23
N THR A 246 -3.15 -15.81 8.69
CA THR A 246 -2.91 -14.40 8.34
C THR A 246 -2.65 -13.55 9.58
N LEU A 247 -2.30 -12.28 9.37
CA LEU A 247 -2.14 -11.29 10.44
C LEU A 247 -3.48 -10.72 10.95
N ASN A 248 -4.62 -11.16 10.40
CA ASN A 248 -5.95 -10.64 10.75
C ASN A 248 -6.26 -10.66 12.26
N PRO A 249 -6.03 -11.75 13.01
CA PRO A 249 -6.34 -11.77 14.44
C PRO A 249 -5.58 -10.69 15.23
N ARG A 250 -4.30 -10.46 14.88
CA ARG A 250 -3.47 -9.42 15.51
C ARG A 250 -4.01 -8.03 15.24
N LEU A 251 -4.43 -7.79 13.99
CA LEU A 251 -5.07 -6.54 13.56
C LEU A 251 -6.48 -6.33 14.13
N GLY A 252 -7.02 -7.31 14.86
CA GLY A 252 -8.37 -7.24 15.43
C GLY A 252 -9.46 -7.59 14.43
N ILE A 253 -9.19 -8.49 13.51
CA ILE A 253 -10.17 -9.01 12.55
C ILE A 253 -10.44 -10.46 12.90
N LEU A 254 -11.66 -10.76 13.36
CA LEU A 254 -12.04 -12.08 13.89
C LEU A 254 -13.11 -12.75 13.01
N GLY A 255 -13.16 -14.08 13.01
CA GLY A 255 -14.18 -14.86 12.30
C GLY A 255 -14.01 -14.96 10.78
N GLY A 256 -12.94 -14.41 10.19
CA GLY A 256 -12.76 -14.47 8.75
C GLY A 256 -11.63 -13.61 8.17
N LEU A 257 -11.55 -13.65 6.84
CA LEU A 257 -10.59 -12.91 6.03
C LEU A 257 -11.02 -11.47 5.82
N SER A 258 -10.03 -10.63 5.49
CA SER A 258 -10.27 -9.27 5.04
C SER A 258 -10.49 -9.27 3.53
N VAL A 259 -11.52 -8.58 3.05
CA VAL A 259 -11.68 -8.26 1.63
C VAL A 259 -10.84 -7.00 1.36
N LEU A 260 -9.67 -7.21 0.75
CA LEU A 260 -8.63 -6.19 0.60
C LEU A 260 -8.12 -6.10 -0.85
N GLY A 261 -7.37 -5.03 -1.13
CA GLY A 261 -6.79 -4.75 -2.44
C GLY A 261 -6.83 -3.26 -2.76
N THR A 262 -5.68 -2.62 -2.95
CA THR A 262 -5.61 -1.17 -3.24
C THR A 262 -5.60 -0.86 -4.73
N THR A 263 -5.02 -1.74 -5.52
CA THR A 263 -4.90 -1.60 -6.98
C THR A 263 -5.85 -2.53 -7.74
N GLY A 264 -6.48 -3.48 -7.05
CA GLY A 264 -7.22 -4.58 -7.66
C GLY A 264 -6.34 -5.75 -8.12
N VAL A 265 -5.01 -5.60 -8.14
CA VAL A 265 -4.06 -6.62 -8.62
C VAL A 265 -3.15 -7.19 -7.54
N VAL A 266 -2.78 -8.45 -7.69
CA VAL A 266 -1.77 -9.15 -6.89
C VAL A 266 -0.52 -9.29 -7.76
N LYS A 267 0.61 -8.78 -7.28
CA LYS A 267 1.91 -8.97 -7.94
C LYS A 267 2.67 -10.06 -7.18
N PRO A 268 3.25 -11.07 -7.86
CA PRO A 268 4.01 -12.11 -7.19
C PRO A 268 5.15 -11.56 -6.33
N TYR A 269 5.28 -12.11 -5.13
CA TYR A 269 6.30 -11.73 -4.14
C TYR A 269 6.29 -10.24 -3.83
N SER A 270 5.12 -9.59 -3.92
CA SER A 270 5.07 -8.15 -3.76
C SER A 270 5.29 -7.76 -2.31
N THR A 271 6.42 -7.09 -2.11
CA THR A 271 6.69 -6.27 -0.92
C THR A 271 5.57 -5.30 -0.59
N SER A 272 4.72 -4.92 -1.55
CA SER A 272 3.64 -3.97 -1.33
C SER A 272 2.50 -4.49 -0.46
N ALA A 273 2.15 -5.78 -0.55
CA ALA A 273 1.08 -6.39 0.25
C ALA A 273 1.51 -6.50 1.73
N PHE A 274 2.72 -7.03 1.97
CA PHE A 274 3.28 -7.09 3.32
C PHE A 274 3.55 -5.69 3.90
N ARG A 275 4.06 -4.74 3.10
CA ARG A 275 4.19 -3.34 3.52
C ARG A 275 2.86 -2.75 3.98
N MET A 276 1.76 -3.07 3.30
CA MET A 276 0.44 -2.59 3.70
C MET A 276 0.04 -3.14 5.08
N SER A 277 0.24 -4.43 5.33
CA SER A 277 -0.06 -5.01 6.65
C SER A 277 0.77 -4.38 7.76
N VAL A 278 2.04 -4.06 7.49
CA VAL A 278 2.92 -3.33 8.42
C VAL A 278 2.35 -1.93 8.73
N VAL A 279 1.96 -1.17 7.71
CA VAL A 279 1.36 0.17 7.90
C VAL A 279 0.03 0.10 8.64
N GLN A 280 -0.81 -0.90 8.34
CA GLN A 280 -2.08 -1.11 9.06
C GLN A 280 -1.85 -1.45 10.52
N ALA A 281 -0.85 -2.27 10.84
CA ALA A 281 -0.54 -2.63 12.22
C ALA A 281 -0.16 -1.38 13.06
N VAL A 282 0.59 -0.44 12.50
CA VAL A 282 0.89 0.85 13.15
C VAL A 282 -0.39 1.68 13.38
N GLY A 283 -1.28 1.73 12.38
CA GLY A 283 -2.57 2.42 12.50
C GLY A 283 -3.47 1.82 13.57
N VAL A 284 -3.54 0.48 13.65
CA VAL A 284 -4.27 -0.26 14.67
C VAL A 284 -3.69 0.02 16.05
N ALA A 285 -2.36 -0.11 16.23
CA ALA A 285 -1.70 0.20 17.50
C ALA A 285 -2.07 1.60 18.00
N ARG A 286 -1.95 2.61 17.13
CA ARG A 286 -2.25 3.99 17.51
C ARG A 286 -3.73 4.23 17.80
N ALA A 287 -4.62 3.64 17.01
CA ALA A 287 -6.07 3.77 17.19
C ALA A 287 -6.55 3.12 18.50
N ASN A 288 -5.77 2.19 19.06
CA ASN A 288 -5.99 1.59 20.38
C ASN A 288 -5.22 2.34 21.49
N GLY A 289 -4.82 3.59 21.26
CA GLY A 289 -4.24 4.45 22.28
C GLY A 289 -2.73 4.30 22.50
N LEU A 290 -2.05 3.45 21.75
CA LEU A 290 -0.59 3.27 21.89
C LEU A 290 0.16 4.46 21.28
N LEU A 291 0.97 5.11 22.11
CA LEU A 291 1.91 6.17 21.69
C LEU A 291 3.31 5.61 21.42
N GLU A 292 3.55 4.36 21.81
CA GLU A 292 4.82 3.68 21.73
C GLU A 292 4.64 2.32 21.04
N ILE A 293 5.51 2.03 20.06
CA ILE A 293 5.52 0.76 19.32
C ILE A 293 6.94 0.21 19.20
N ALA A 294 7.05 -1.11 19.05
CA ALA A 294 8.29 -1.81 18.76
C ALA A 294 8.29 -2.32 17.31
N ALA A 295 9.18 -1.81 16.47
CA ALA A 295 9.35 -2.21 15.08
C ALA A 295 10.45 -3.28 14.98
N THR A 296 10.10 -4.50 14.61
CA THR A 296 11.02 -5.65 14.68
C THR A 296 11.34 -6.24 13.30
N THR A 297 12.57 -6.68 13.13
CA THR A 297 13.09 -7.12 11.81
C THR A 297 12.57 -8.49 11.34
N GLY A 298 11.73 -9.15 12.13
CA GLY A 298 11.20 -10.49 11.88
C GLY A 298 10.74 -11.18 13.17
N GLY A 299 10.02 -12.29 13.05
CA GLY A 299 9.42 -12.99 14.20
C GLY A 299 10.40 -13.42 15.30
N LYS A 300 11.67 -13.70 14.98
CA LYS A 300 12.70 -13.98 16.01
C LYS A 300 12.99 -12.71 16.83
N SER A 301 13.27 -11.57 16.18
CA SER A 301 13.47 -10.29 16.87
C SER A 301 12.20 -9.81 17.58
N GLU A 302 11.01 -10.16 17.10
CA GLU A 302 9.75 -9.86 17.79
C GLU A 302 9.68 -10.56 19.15
N ARG A 303 9.92 -11.87 19.19
CA ARG A 303 9.96 -12.63 20.44
C ARG A 303 11.01 -12.10 21.43
N PHE A 304 12.14 -11.61 20.90
CA PHE A 304 13.19 -11.02 21.73
C PHE A 304 12.74 -9.65 22.26
N ALA A 305 12.20 -8.80 21.40
CA ALA A 305 11.64 -7.50 21.78
C ALA A 305 10.54 -7.64 22.85
N GLN A 306 9.67 -8.64 22.75
CA GLN A 306 8.62 -8.91 23.74
C GLN A 306 9.17 -9.19 25.14
N ARG A 307 10.32 -9.87 25.24
CA ARG A 307 11.01 -10.07 26.53
C ARG A 307 11.70 -8.80 27.01
N LEU A 308 12.35 -8.06 26.10
CA LEU A 308 13.08 -6.84 26.43
C LEU A 308 12.16 -5.66 26.78
N LEU A 309 10.91 -5.67 26.32
CA LEU A 309 9.94 -4.58 26.47
C LEU A 309 8.61 -5.10 27.06
N PRO A 310 8.61 -5.67 28.27
CA PRO A 310 7.42 -6.33 28.85
C PRO A 310 6.28 -5.38 29.21
N HIS A 311 6.56 -4.07 29.25
CA HIS A 311 5.55 -3.02 29.46
C HIS A 311 4.69 -2.77 28.22
N LEU A 312 5.11 -3.23 27.04
CA LEU A 312 4.35 -3.07 25.82
C LEU A 312 3.41 -4.27 25.61
N PRO A 313 2.13 -4.04 25.22
CA PRO A 313 1.22 -5.12 24.87
C PRO A 313 1.59 -5.74 23.51
N GLU A 314 1.12 -6.96 23.23
CA GLU A 314 1.42 -7.66 21.95
C GLU A 314 1.17 -6.80 20.70
N MET A 315 0.11 -5.99 20.71
CA MET A 315 -0.26 -5.10 19.60
C MET A 315 0.80 -4.03 19.28
N ALA A 316 1.62 -3.65 20.26
CA ALA A 316 2.68 -2.68 20.06
C ALA A 316 3.84 -3.24 19.22
N PHE A 317 3.94 -4.57 19.09
CA PHE A 317 5.00 -5.22 18.34
C PHE A 317 4.60 -5.38 16.87
N ILE A 318 5.36 -4.72 16.01
CA ILE A 318 5.13 -4.65 14.57
C ILE A 318 6.30 -5.37 13.88
N GLU A 319 6.04 -6.58 13.38
CA GLU A 319 6.98 -7.29 12.51
C GLU A 319 7.14 -6.54 11.18
N MET A 320 8.07 -5.59 11.14
CA MET A 320 8.27 -4.70 10.00
C MET A 320 9.08 -5.34 8.87
N GLY A 321 9.79 -6.44 9.14
CA GLY A 321 10.69 -7.07 8.17
C GLY A 321 11.70 -6.06 7.62
N ASP A 322 11.46 -5.59 6.39
CA ASP A 322 12.32 -4.65 5.66
C ASP A 322 11.90 -3.19 5.68
N PHE A 323 10.73 -2.88 6.24
CA PHE A 323 9.99 -1.65 5.96
C PHE A 323 10.10 -0.59 7.06
N VAL A 324 11.30 -0.39 7.64
CA VAL A 324 11.50 0.59 8.73
C VAL A 324 11.07 2.00 8.33
N GLY A 325 11.34 2.43 7.09
CA GLY A 325 10.90 3.72 6.60
C GLY A 325 9.38 3.86 6.51
N ASP A 326 8.67 2.79 6.11
CA ASP A 326 7.20 2.80 6.09
C ASP A 326 6.61 2.83 7.50
N VAL A 327 7.19 2.09 8.45
CA VAL A 327 6.79 2.16 9.86
C VAL A 327 6.94 3.57 10.40
N LEU A 328 8.10 4.21 10.20
CA LEU A 328 8.36 5.57 10.68
C LEU A 328 7.41 6.59 10.05
N ARG A 329 7.17 6.52 8.73
CA ARG A 329 6.20 7.39 8.05
C ARG A 329 4.77 7.16 8.54
N ALA A 330 4.38 5.91 8.74
CA ALA A 330 3.06 5.57 9.28
C ALA A 330 2.91 6.10 10.71
N ALA A 331 3.89 5.85 11.57
CA ALA A 331 3.95 6.29 12.96
C ALA A 331 3.80 7.81 13.07
N ARG A 332 4.58 8.57 12.28
CA ARG A 332 4.44 10.03 12.19
C ARG A 332 3.05 10.46 11.73
N LYS A 333 2.52 9.82 10.69
CA LYS A 333 1.21 10.17 10.12
C LYS A 333 0.07 10.00 11.13
N VAL A 334 0.13 8.96 11.96
CA VAL A 334 -0.92 8.67 12.95
C VAL A 334 -0.64 9.26 14.33
N GLY A 335 0.54 9.87 14.53
CA GLY A 335 0.91 10.50 15.80
C GLY A 335 1.31 9.49 16.89
N VAL A 336 2.06 8.45 16.52
CA VAL A 336 2.88 7.68 17.47
C VAL A 336 4.05 8.57 17.90
N GLU A 337 4.41 8.52 19.19
CA GLU A 337 5.45 9.37 19.77
C GLU A 337 6.80 8.68 19.83
N VAL A 338 6.82 7.36 20.08
CA VAL A 338 8.05 6.56 20.24
C VAL A 338 8.02 5.33 19.35
N VAL A 339 9.09 5.12 18.59
CA VAL A 339 9.32 3.90 17.81
C VAL A 339 10.62 3.24 18.27
N ARG A 340 10.50 2.04 18.86
CA ARG A 340 11.63 1.21 19.26
C ARG A 340 11.97 0.21 18.15
N VAL A 341 13.04 0.46 17.42
CA VAL A 341 13.56 -0.48 16.43
C VAL A 341 14.37 -1.56 17.14
N VAL A 342 13.95 -2.82 17.01
CA VAL A 342 14.67 -3.96 17.59
C VAL A 342 15.05 -4.94 16.50
N GLY A 343 16.34 -5.21 16.34
CA GLY A 343 16.80 -6.03 15.22
C GLY A 343 18.20 -6.61 15.38
N MET A 344 18.57 -7.39 14.37
CA MET A 344 19.88 -8.04 14.29
C MET A 344 20.83 -7.26 13.38
N ILE A 345 22.13 -7.53 13.52
CA ILE A 345 23.20 -6.74 12.89
C ILE A 345 23.02 -6.57 11.37
N GLY A 346 22.51 -7.57 10.66
CA GLY A 346 22.32 -7.49 9.21
C GLY A 346 21.34 -6.39 8.77
N LYS A 347 20.32 -6.09 9.56
CA LYS A 347 19.32 -5.05 9.26
C LYS A 347 19.72 -3.72 9.88
N ILE A 348 20.22 -3.73 11.11
CA ILE A 348 20.70 -2.53 11.80
C ILE A 348 21.88 -1.89 11.06
N SER A 349 22.82 -2.68 10.52
CA SER A 349 23.93 -2.16 9.70
C SER A 349 23.47 -1.45 8.43
N LYS A 350 22.39 -1.92 7.79
CA LYS A 350 21.79 -1.21 6.65
C LYS A 350 21.12 0.10 7.07
N MET A 351 20.50 0.13 8.24
CA MET A 351 19.93 1.36 8.80
C MET A 351 21.02 2.39 9.15
N ALA A 352 22.15 1.93 9.70
CA ALA A 352 23.34 2.75 9.92
C ALA A 352 23.96 3.30 8.63
N ASP A 353 23.81 2.57 7.53
CA ASP A 353 24.15 3.01 6.16
C ASP A 353 23.07 3.95 5.54
N GLY A 354 22.05 4.35 6.31
CA GLY A 354 20.98 5.25 5.87
C GLY A 354 19.88 4.59 5.03
N LYS A 355 19.87 3.27 4.90
CA LYS A 355 18.84 2.54 4.14
C LYS A 355 17.56 2.41 4.95
N THR A 356 16.46 2.90 4.38
CA THR A 356 15.10 2.83 4.98
C THR A 356 14.26 1.67 4.46
N MET A 357 14.81 0.92 3.50
CA MET A 357 14.32 -0.39 3.03
C MET A 357 15.49 -1.37 3.13
N THR A 358 15.40 -2.41 3.96
CA THR A 358 16.55 -3.27 4.29
C THR A 358 16.64 -4.58 3.48
N HIS A 359 15.83 -4.71 2.43
CA HIS A 359 15.75 -5.91 1.59
C HIS A 359 17.11 -6.25 0.94
N ALA A 360 17.39 -7.54 0.72
CA ALA A 360 18.67 -8.02 0.16
C ALA A 360 18.97 -7.42 -1.23
N ALA A 361 17.95 -7.24 -2.07
CA ALA A 361 18.08 -6.62 -3.39
C ALA A 361 18.29 -5.09 -3.37
N GLY A 362 18.11 -4.42 -2.23
CA GLY A 362 18.20 -2.95 -2.08
C GLY A 362 19.55 -2.44 -1.57
N GLY A 363 20.53 -3.33 -1.42
CA GLY A 363 21.88 -2.96 -1.04
C GLY A 363 22.52 -4.03 -0.17
N GLU A 364 23.71 -4.44 -0.61
CA GLU A 364 24.62 -5.28 0.16
C GLU A 364 24.95 -4.59 1.49
N VAL A 365 25.40 -5.40 2.45
CA VAL A 365 25.93 -4.88 3.72
C VAL A 365 27.10 -3.96 3.37
N ASN A 366 27.11 -2.75 3.94
CA ASN A 366 28.23 -1.86 3.79
C ASN A 366 29.38 -2.35 4.69
N LEU A 367 30.24 -3.21 4.13
CA LEU A 367 31.35 -3.83 4.87
C LEU A 367 32.41 -2.80 5.27
N SER A 368 32.63 -1.76 4.46
CA SER A 368 33.60 -0.71 4.80
C SER A 368 33.14 0.14 5.99
N LEU A 369 31.83 0.39 6.11
CA LEU A 369 31.25 1.01 7.31
C LEU A 369 31.45 0.14 8.55
N LEU A 370 31.18 -1.17 8.46
CA LEU A 370 31.38 -2.06 9.61
C LEU A 370 32.86 -2.18 10.00
N LEU A 371 33.76 -2.17 9.01
CA LEU A 371 35.20 -2.19 9.24
C LEU A 371 35.70 -0.90 9.90
N SER A 372 35.17 0.26 9.51
CA SER A 372 35.53 1.52 10.18
C SER A 372 35.06 1.53 11.64
N LEU A 373 33.84 1.05 11.91
CA LEU A 373 33.32 0.93 13.27
C LEU A 373 34.13 -0.04 14.14
N LEU A 374 34.58 -1.18 13.59
CA LEU A 374 35.48 -2.10 14.31
C LEU A 374 36.81 -1.43 14.65
N LYS A 375 37.39 -0.72 13.69
CA LYS A 375 38.65 0.01 13.90
C LYS A 375 38.52 1.07 14.99
N GLU A 376 37.43 1.84 14.96
CA GLU A 376 37.12 2.85 15.98
C GLU A 376 36.87 2.23 17.36
N ALA A 377 36.35 1.00 17.42
CA ALA A 377 36.15 0.26 18.66
C ALA A 377 37.45 -0.31 19.26
N GLY A 378 38.58 -0.21 18.55
CA GLY A 378 39.87 -0.70 19.02
C GLY A 378 40.19 -2.15 18.65
N ALA A 379 39.57 -2.68 17.59
CA ALA A 379 39.85 -4.04 17.12
C ALA A 379 41.34 -4.28 16.83
N SER A 380 41.83 -5.47 17.16
CA SER A 380 43.23 -5.84 16.92
C SER A 380 43.56 -5.90 15.41
N PRO A 381 44.84 -5.77 15.01
CA PRO A 381 45.24 -5.96 13.61
C PRO A 381 44.82 -7.33 13.04
N LYS A 382 44.73 -8.36 13.91
CA LYS A 382 44.28 -9.70 13.52
C LYS A 382 42.78 -9.69 13.20
N ALA A 383 41.95 -9.12 14.07
CA ALA A 383 40.51 -8.98 13.84
C ALA A 383 40.18 -8.13 12.62
N LEU A 384 40.90 -7.03 12.39
CA LEU A 384 40.71 -6.19 11.20
C LEU A 384 40.99 -6.96 9.91
N LYS A 385 42.11 -7.70 9.86
CA LYS A 385 42.45 -8.54 8.70
C LYS A 385 41.41 -9.65 8.46
N GLU A 386 40.86 -10.20 9.54
CA GLU A 386 39.79 -11.18 9.43
C GLU A 386 38.48 -10.58 8.92
N ALA A 387 38.11 -9.40 9.42
CA ALA A 387 36.92 -8.68 9.01
C ALA A 387 36.97 -8.23 7.54
N GLU A 388 38.15 -7.91 7.00
CA GLU A 388 38.33 -7.60 5.57
C GLU A 388 37.94 -8.76 4.64
N GLY A 389 38.12 -10.01 5.10
CA GLY A 389 37.73 -11.22 4.36
C GLY A 389 36.25 -11.62 4.54
N ALA A 390 35.49 -10.90 5.37
CA ALA A 390 34.14 -11.30 5.74
C ALA A 390 33.08 -10.84 4.73
N ALA A 391 32.22 -11.77 4.30
CA ALA A 391 31.11 -11.48 3.38
C ALA A 391 29.81 -11.03 4.07
N THR A 392 29.72 -11.11 5.41
CA THR A 392 28.45 -10.89 6.13
C THR A 392 28.63 -10.01 7.35
N ALA A 393 27.62 -9.20 7.66
CA ALA A 393 27.55 -8.44 8.90
C ALA A 393 27.64 -9.33 10.16
N ARG A 394 27.21 -10.60 10.06
CA ARG A 394 27.28 -11.55 11.17
C ARG A 394 28.71 -11.82 11.62
N ARG A 395 29.66 -11.96 10.69
CA ARG A 395 31.07 -12.18 11.07
C ARG A 395 31.64 -10.98 11.83
N PHE A 396 31.25 -9.75 11.49
CA PHE A 396 31.65 -8.56 12.26
C PHE A 396 31.11 -8.58 13.69
N LEU A 397 29.87 -9.06 13.89
CA LEU A 397 29.31 -9.27 15.23
C LEU A 397 30.11 -10.31 16.01
N GLU A 398 30.45 -11.45 15.39
CA GLU A 398 31.22 -12.52 16.02
C GLU A 398 32.62 -12.04 16.42
N ILE A 399 33.34 -11.36 15.53
CA ILE A 399 34.66 -10.76 15.82
C ILE A 399 34.57 -9.77 17.00
N ALA A 400 33.55 -8.89 17.00
CA ALA A 400 33.38 -7.94 18.09
C ALA A 400 33.07 -8.61 19.43
N LEU A 401 32.32 -9.73 19.43
CA LEU A 401 32.08 -10.53 20.64
C LEU A 401 33.35 -11.24 21.11
N GLU A 402 34.11 -11.85 20.18
CA GLU A 402 35.36 -12.56 20.46
C GLU A 402 36.42 -11.65 21.10
N GLU A 403 36.49 -10.38 20.68
CA GLU A 403 37.41 -9.38 21.23
C GLU A 403 36.82 -8.50 22.36
N GLY A 404 35.56 -8.70 22.75
CA GLY A 404 34.91 -7.91 23.82
C GLY A 404 34.70 -6.44 23.48
N LEU A 405 34.49 -6.10 22.21
CA LEU A 405 34.40 -4.73 21.69
C LEU A 405 33.01 -4.13 21.85
N GLU A 406 32.58 -3.85 23.09
CA GLU A 406 31.24 -3.27 23.34
C GLU A 406 30.96 -1.96 22.57
N LEU A 407 32.01 -1.14 22.38
CA LEU A 407 31.92 0.14 21.70
C LEU A 407 31.50 -0.01 20.22
N PHE A 408 31.82 -1.14 19.58
CA PHE A 408 31.37 -1.43 18.22
C PHE A 408 29.84 -1.49 18.14
N PHE A 409 29.20 -2.20 19.09
CA PHE A 409 27.75 -2.33 19.11
C PHE A 409 27.07 -1.00 19.41
N VAL A 410 27.59 -0.23 20.37
CA VAL A 410 27.07 1.09 20.73
C VAL A 410 27.15 2.06 19.55
N ASN A 411 28.31 2.16 18.89
CA ASN A 411 28.47 3.05 17.74
C ASN A 411 27.56 2.64 16.57
N LEU A 412 27.37 1.34 16.36
CA LEU A 412 26.47 0.85 15.31
C LEU A 412 25.01 1.27 15.55
N VAL A 413 24.47 1.03 16.75
CA VAL A 413 23.06 1.39 17.06
C VAL A 413 22.87 2.90 17.11
N ARG A 414 23.86 3.66 17.61
CA ARG A 414 23.84 5.12 17.60
C ARG A 414 23.78 5.66 16.18
N LEU A 415 24.63 5.17 15.28
CA LEU A 415 24.62 5.61 13.88
C LEU A 415 23.29 5.25 13.20
N ALA A 416 22.76 4.04 13.42
CA ALA A 416 21.44 3.67 12.90
C ALA A 416 20.33 4.61 13.42
N GLN A 417 20.36 4.93 14.72
CA GLN A 417 19.40 5.84 15.33
C GLN A 417 19.50 7.25 14.72
N GLU A 418 20.71 7.80 14.60
CA GLU A 418 20.96 9.12 13.99
C GLU A 418 20.40 9.18 12.55
N LYS A 419 20.66 8.15 11.74
CA LYS A 419 20.14 8.08 10.36
C LYS A 419 18.62 8.01 10.30
N LEU A 420 18.01 7.18 11.14
CA LEU A 420 16.56 7.00 11.16
C LEU A 420 15.83 8.24 11.73
N GLN A 421 16.39 8.87 12.75
CA GLN A 421 15.85 10.11 13.31
C GLN A 421 15.96 11.26 12.30
N ALA A 422 17.11 11.42 11.65
CA ALA A 422 17.30 12.41 10.58
C ALA A 422 16.34 12.17 9.40
N TYR A 423 16.05 10.91 9.09
CA TYR A 423 15.11 10.54 8.03
C TYR A 423 13.66 10.99 8.35
N ILE A 424 13.20 10.83 9.59
CA ILE A 424 11.79 11.08 9.94
C ILE A 424 11.50 12.50 10.47
N GLY A 425 12.52 13.18 11.00
CA GLY A 425 12.43 14.47 11.68
C GLY A 425 12.38 14.32 13.21
N GLU A 426 11.94 15.34 13.93
CA GLU A 426 11.93 15.33 15.41
C GLU A 426 10.97 14.30 16.04
N ARG A 427 9.86 13.98 15.36
CA ARG A 427 8.86 13.01 15.83
C ARG A 427 8.48 12.00 14.73
N PRO A 428 8.26 10.71 15.07
CA PRO A 428 8.45 10.08 16.39
C PRO A 428 9.92 10.07 16.83
N PHE A 429 10.13 9.97 18.14
CA PHE A 429 11.41 9.64 18.72
C PHE A 429 11.77 8.19 18.38
N VAL A 430 12.99 7.97 17.91
CA VAL A 430 13.49 6.65 17.50
C VAL A 430 14.56 6.17 18.47
N SER A 431 14.36 4.98 19.01
CA SER A 431 15.37 4.21 19.73
C SER A 431 15.71 2.94 18.95
N VAL A 432 16.98 2.52 18.96
CA VAL A 432 17.46 1.35 18.24
C VAL A 432 18.15 0.40 19.21
N ALA A 433 17.76 -0.87 19.19
CA ALA A 433 18.38 -1.95 19.95
C ALA A 433 18.88 -3.08 19.04
N LEU A 434 20.10 -3.52 19.29
CA LEU A 434 20.73 -4.67 18.66
C LEU A 434 20.63 -5.87 19.60
N THR A 435 20.11 -6.98 19.09
CA THR A 435 20.12 -8.27 19.80
C THR A 435 21.12 -9.24 19.19
N ASP A 436 21.56 -10.22 19.99
CA ASP A 436 22.21 -11.41 19.46
C ASP A 436 21.22 -12.30 18.66
N PHE A 437 21.72 -13.45 18.16
CA PHE A 437 20.94 -14.39 17.36
C PHE A 437 20.31 -15.54 18.15
N ASP A 438 20.80 -15.79 19.36
CA ASP A 438 20.61 -17.05 20.07
C ASP A 438 19.61 -16.88 21.21
N GLU A 439 20.00 -16.09 22.22
CA GLU A 439 19.23 -15.87 23.44
C GLU A 439 18.41 -14.57 23.40
N GLY A 440 18.66 -13.71 22.42
CA GLY A 440 18.04 -12.40 22.29
C GLY A 440 18.54 -11.40 23.31
N ARG A 441 19.77 -11.55 23.82
CA ARG A 441 20.36 -10.57 24.73
C ARG A 441 20.53 -9.24 23.98
N CYS A 442 20.21 -8.14 24.65
CA CYS A 442 20.47 -6.81 24.10
C CYS A 442 21.97 -6.52 24.19
N LEU A 443 22.65 -6.51 23.03
CA LEU A 443 24.08 -6.22 22.93
C LEU A 443 24.36 -4.72 23.09
N ALA A 444 23.51 -3.89 22.51
CA ALA A 444 23.52 -2.44 22.67
C ALA A 444 22.16 -1.85 22.33
N ALA A 445 21.85 -0.69 22.93
CA ALA A 445 20.71 0.12 22.53
C ALA A 445 21.03 1.61 22.71
N TRP A 446 20.42 2.45 21.87
CA TRP A 446 20.59 3.90 21.91
C TRP A 446 19.30 4.64 21.50
N PRO A 447 18.95 5.76 22.18
CA PRO A 447 19.65 6.30 23.35
C PRO A 447 19.26 5.63 24.68
N ASP A 448 18.18 4.83 24.72
CA ASP A 448 17.58 4.38 25.97
C ASP A 448 17.97 2.95 26.38
N ARG A 449 19.26 2.69 26.69
CA ARG A 449 19.73 1.34 27.05
C ARG A 449 18.95 0.70 28.21
N GLU A 450 18.55 1.50 29.19
CA GLU A 450 17.83 1.04 30.39
C GLU A 450 16.49 0.37 30.08
N VAL A 451 15.81 0.79 29.00
CA VAL A 451 14.49 0.28 28.66
C VAL A 451 14.54 -1.15 28.14
N TYR A 452 15.71 -1.63 27.72
CA TYR A 452 15.92 -2.97 27.17
C TYR A 452 16.56 -3.94 28.16
N ARG A 453 16.54 -3.63 29.47
CA ARG A 453 17.10 -4.48 30.54
C ARG A 453 16.17 -5.61 31.01
N GLY A 454 15.12 -5.92 30.24
CA GLY A 454 14.03 -6.84 30.59
C GLY A 454 14.44 -8.12 31.31
#